data_AF-A0A971Q292-F1
#
_entry.id   AF-A0A971Q292-F1
#
_cell.length_a   1.000
_cell.length_b   1.000
_cell.length_c   1.000
_cell.angle_alpha   90.00
_cell.angle_beta   90.00
_cell.angle_gamma   90.00
#
_symmetry.space_group_name_H-M   'P 1'
#
loop_
_entity.id
_entity.type
_entity.pdbx_description
1 polymer ?
#
loop_
_entity_poly.entity_id
_entity_poly.type
_entity_poly.pdbx_seq_one_letter_code
_entity_poly.pdbx_strand_id
1 'polypeptide(L)'
;MEERFAVNCPHCRQSYRVRYSTLGRDAVCAQCKQTFRLLVPEYHGEDEILAWLERGQEKPANGTVAGLKIVDSKAEPQSTPQAIPSPSSTTAGGQRRLHLYKVDPTRAFFWFPAELLHQPGIRASFPQRCVKTLSKDDLHIYLVHWSATPSPLAPTEHHGKPKPVATLEQFPAVPPVELLEFLPKSYGDEPFSLPMPYYASTGVDPTGIVRTSISGNGAEQRCWLSISNLEVARRFYAAVQGDHDEEYQKLRFHSDLRRKDRWGRLSGHLQTSLLEWYRPLSDERFIKYLPDEETPRTANGSSGIIITDRRLVFHKDRIWRAYPLEEPLTVRMQEQVDGGAWVEVFSVAHGRAVTRLSSKSWANLKHYLTGLEARAKFFG
;
A
#
# COMPACT_ATOMS: atom_id res chain seq x y z
N MET A 1 -16.88 -6.87 -23.43
CA MET A 1 -16.14 -8.14 -23.42
C MET A 1 -16.27 -8.73 -22.04
N GLU A 2 -16.83 -9.93 -21.90
CA GLU A 2 -16.91 -10.60 -20.58
C GLU A 2 -15.54 -11.17 -20.21
N GLU A 3 -15.11 -10.88 -18.99
CA GLU A 3 -13.86 -11.38 -18.41
C GLU A 3 -13.94 -12.91 -18.24
N ARG A 4 -12.89 -13.61 -18.67
CA ARG A 4 -12.76 -15.07 -18.57
C ARG A 4 -11.53 -15.40 -17.74
N PHE A 5 -11.63 -16.39 -16.86
CA PHE A 5 -10.52 -16.87 -16.04
C PHE A 5 -10.26 -18.36 -16.30
N ALA A 6 -9.06 -18.83 -15.97
CA ALA A 6 -8.64 -20.20 -16.20
C ALA A 6 -8.98 -21.08 -14.97
N VAL A 7 -9.59 -22.24 -15.21
CA VAL A 7 -9.87 -23.26 -14.19
C VAL A 7 -9.33 -24.60 -14.69
N ASN A 8 -8.72 -25.36 -13.79
CA ASN A 8 -8.22 -26.70 -14.10
C ASN A 8 -9.21 -27.75 -13.58
N CYS A 9 -9.51 -28.77 -14.39
CA CYS A 9 -10.32 -29.90 -13.93
C CYS A 9 -9.57 -30.64 -12.80
N PRO A 10 -10.22 -30.91 -11.65
CA PRO A 10 -9.57 -31.55 -10.50
C PRO A 10 -9.13 -33.00 -10.78
N HIS A 11 -9.75 -33.67 -11.76
CA HIS A 11 -9.46 -35.07 -12.07
C HIS A 11 -8.34 -35.26 -13.11
N CYS A 12 -8.36 -34.49 -14.20
CA CYS A 12 -7.42 -34.68 -15.32
C CYS A 12 -6.47 -33.49 -15.55
N ARG A 13 -6.59 -32.41 -14.76
CA ARG A 13 -5.78 -31.18 -14.83
C ARG A 13 -5.87 -30.38 -16.14
N GLN A 14 -6.78 -30.74 -17.05
CA GLN A 14 -7.02 -29.96 -18.26
C GLN A 14 -7.54 -28.55 -17.91
N SER A 15 -6.97 -27.53 -18.55
CA SER A 15 -7.30 -26.12 -18.31
C SER A 15 -8.43 -25.62 -19.22
N TYR A 16 -9.38 -24.90 -18.66
CA TYR A 16 -10.55 -24.34 -19.33
C TYR A 16 -10.69 -22.85 -19.04
N ARG A 17 -11.11 -22.06 -20.04
CA ARG A 17 -11.47 -20.65 -19.84
C ARG A 17 -12.98 -20.52 -19.63
N VAL A 18 -13.39 -20.15 -18.42
CA VAL A 18 -14.79 -20.03 -18.01
C VAL A 18 -15.16 -18.56 -17.77
N ARG A 19 -16.46 -18.24 -17.87
CA ARG A 19 -16.98 -16.89 -17.63
C ARG A 19 -17.24 -16.70 -16.13
N TYR A 20 -17.08 -15.47 -15.61
CA TYR A 20 -17.39 -15.19 -14.20
C TYR A 20 -18.85 -15.51 -13.82
N SER A 21 -19.79 -15.34 -14.74
CA SER A 21 -21.22 -15.65 -14.54
C SER A 21 -21.53 -17.14 -14.34
N THR A 22 -20.57 -18.03 -14.64
CA THR A 22 -20.70 -19.49 -14.44
C THR A 22 -20.16 -19.98 -13.11
N LEU A 23 -19.60 -19.10 -12.28
CA LEU A 23 -19.16 -19.45 -10.94
C LEU A 23 -20.32 -19.92 -10.05
N GLY A 24 -20.06 -20.92 -9.21
CA GLY A 24 -21.03 -21.58 -8.35
C GLY A 24 -21.85 -22.68 -9.02
N ARG A 25 -21.75 -22.85 -10.35
CA ARG A 25 -22.46 -23.89 -11.14
C ARG A 25 -21.59 -25.13 -11.37
N ASP A 26 -22.23 -26.25 -11.68
CA ASP A 26 -21.54 -27.48 -12.07
C ASP A 26 -21.07 -27.41 -13.53
N ALA A 27 -19.87 -27.90 -13.78
CA ALA A 27 -19.24 -28.00 -15.09
C ALA A 27 -18.80 -29.44 -15.36
N VAL A 28 -18.89 -29.86 -16.62
CA VAL A 28 -18.45 -31.20 -17.07
C VAL A 28 -17.14 -31.07 -17.82
N CYS A 29 -16.11 -31.80 -17.38
CA CYS A 29 -14.82 -31.81 -18.07
C CYS A 29 -14.94 -32.42 -19.48
N ALA A 30 -14.53 -31.68 -20.51
CA ALA A 30 -14.59 -32.18 -21.89
C ALA A 30 -13.72 -33.43 -22.12
N GLN A 31 -12.64 -33.61 -21.35
CA GLN A 31 -11.65 -34.67 -21.52
C GLN A 31 -12.00 -35.93 -20.71
N CYS A 32 -12.16 -35.82 -19.39
CA CYS A 32 -12.44 -36.98 -18.53
C CYS A 32 -13.92 -37.20 -18.20
N LYS A 33 -14.82 -36.33 -18.69
CA LYS A 33 -16.28 -36.38 -18.50
C LYS A 33 -16.77 -36.31 -17.05
N GLN A 34 -15.89 -36.08 -16.07
CA GLN A 34 -16.28 -35.86 -14.68
C GLN A 34 -16.92 -34.49 -14.48
N THR A 35 -17.97 -34.46 -13.66
CA THR A 35 -18.65 -33.23 -13.24
C THR A 35 -17.98 -32.68 -12.00
N PHE A 36 -17.70 -31.38 -11.98
CA PHE A 36 -17.13 -30.68 -10.84
C PHE A 36 -17.75 -29.29 -10.71
N ARG A 37 -17.87 -28.80 -9.49
CA ARG A 37 -18.43 -27.48 -9.22
C ARG A 37 -17.38 -26.41 -9.49
N LEU A 38 -17.73 -25.40 -10.28
CA LEU A 38 -16.89 -24.21 -10.44
C LEU A 38 -16.97 -23.42 -9.14
N LEU A 39 -16.01 -23.64 -8.25
CA LEU A 39 -15.90 -22.86 -7.04
C LEU A 39 -15.62 -21.41 -7.44
N VAL A 40 -16.40 -20.49 -6.88
CA VAL A 40 -15.96 -19.08 -6.78
C VAL A 40 -14.57 -19.19 -6.16
N PRO A 41 -13.51 -18.64 -6.76
CA PRO A 41 -12.28 -18.46 -6.02
C PRO A 41 -12.70 -17.65 -4.81
N GLU A 42 -12.89 -18.33 -3.67
CA GLU A 42 -12.87 -17.67 -2.39
C GLU A 42 -11.58 -16.89 -2.45
N TYR A 43 -11.71 -15.56 -2.32
CA TYR A 43 -10.55 -14.73 -2.10
C TYR A 43 -10.04 -15.18 -0.74
N HIS A 44 -9.32 -16.30 -0.72
CA HIS A 44 -8.54 -16.75 0.39
C HIS A 44 -7.58 -15.59 0.60
N GLY A 45 -7.86 -14.79 1.64
CA GLY A 45 -6.93 -13.77 2.05
C GLY A 45 -5.56 -14.43 2.18
N GLU A 46 -4.49 -13.68 1.92
CA GLU A 46 -3.12 -14.20 1.99
C GLU A 46 -2.85 -14.95 3.32
N ASP A 47 -3.60 -14.63 4.39
CA ASP A 47 -3.63 -15.32 5.68
C ASP A 47 -4.02 -16.81 5.61
N GLU A 48 -4.97 -17.20 4.75
CA GLU A 48 -5.42 -18.60 4.63
C GLU A 48 -4.45 -19.42 3.76
N ILE A 49 -3.83 -18.76 2.78
CA ILE A 49 -2.72 -19.30 1.97
C ILE A 49 -1.47 -19.52 2.86
N LEU A 50 -1.18 -18.59 3.77
CA LEU A 50 -0.12 -18.73 4.78
C LEU A 50 -0.44 -19.87 5.76
N ALA A 51 -1.68 -19.96 6.26
CA ALA A 51 -2.10 -21.06 7.15
C ALA A 51 -2.09 -22.45 6.47
N TRP A 52 -2.16 -22.52 5.15
CA TRP A 52 -1.95 -23.77 4.39
C TRP A 52 -0.46 -24.12 4.25
N LEU A 53 0.39 -23.12 3.99
CA LEU A 53 1.84 -23.31 3.91
C LEU A 53 2.45 -23.74 5.25
N GLU A 54 1.93 -23.22 6.36
CA GLU A 54 2.38 -23.59 7.71
C GLU A 54 1.96 -25.01 8.12
N ARG A 55 0.79 -25.48 7.65
CA ARG A 55 0.34 -26.88 7.88
C ARG A 55 1.10 -27.93 7.07
N GLY A 56 1.78 -27.52 5.99
CA GLY A 56 2.57 -28.43 5.14
C GLY A 56 3.96 -28.78 5.69
N GLN A 57 4.40 -28.22 6.82
CA GLN A 57 5.74 -28.42 7.40
C GLN A 57 5.75 -29.27 8.67
N GLU A 58 4.92 -30.32 8.77
CA GLU A 58 5.15 -31.36 9.78
C GLU A 58 6.38 -32.20 9.39
N LYS A 59 7.55 -31.80 9.91
CA LYS A 59 8.77 -32.61 9.94
C LYS A 59 8.51 -33.87 10.80
N PRO A 60 8.97 -35.06 10.37
CA PRO A 60 8.93 -36.24 11.23
C PRO A 60 9.81 -36.01 12.47
N ALA A 61 9.25 -36.35 13.63
CA ALA A 61 9.92 -36.28 14.91
C ALA A 61 11.15 -37.20 14.93
N ASN A 62 12.34 -36.62 15.15
CA ASN A 62 13.44 -37.19 15.94
C ASN A 62 14.63 -36.24 15.95
N GLY A 63 15.26 -36.07 17.12
CA GLY A 63 16.62 -35.51 17.21
C GLY A 63 16.85 -34.57 18.38
N THR A 64 16.90 -35.13 19.59
CA THR A 64 17.48 -34.53 20.79
C THR A 64 18.93 -34.11 20.53
N VAL A 65 19.28 -32.83 20.69
CA VAL A 65 20.67 -32.41 20.98
C VAL A 65 20.68 -31.29 22.01
N ALA A 66 21.48 -31.53 23.05
CA ALA A 66 21.61 -30.74 24.26
C ALA A 66 22.55 -29.52 24.10
N GLY A 67 22.28 -28.51 24.93
CA GLY A 67 23.32 -27.84 25.71
C GLY A 67 24.01 -26.62 25.09
N LEU A 68 23.62 -25.43 25.53
CA LEU A 68 24.50 -24.26 25.52
C LEU A 68 24.30 -23.45 26.82
N LYS A 69 25.42 -23.29 27.54
CA LYS A 69 25.53 -22.65 28.85
C LYS A 69 25.40 -21.14 28.72
N ILE A 70 24.61 -20.57 29.62
CA ILE A 70 24.49 -19.13 29.88
C ILE A 70 25.67 -18.71 30.76
N VAL A 71 26.38 -17.66 30.36
CA VAL A 71 27.41 -16.99 31.16
C VAL A 71 26.83 -15.67 31.66
N ASP A 72 26.81 -15.54 32.99
CA ASP A 72 26.41 -14.35 33.73
C ASP A 72 27.30 -13.14 33.40
N SER A 73 26.68 -12.03 33.02
CA SER A 73 27.32 -10.72 32.94
C SER A 73 26.66 -9.74 33.91
N LYS A 74 27.47 -9.43 34.91
CA LYS A 74 27.36 -8.47 36.00
C LYS A 74 26.92 -7.08 35.52
N ALA A 75 25.88 -6.55 36.17
CA ALA A 75 25.32 -5.22 35.93
C ALA A 75 26.10 -4.12 36.67
N GLU A 76 26.25 -2.97 36.02
CA GLU A 76 26.74 -1.71 36.56
C GLU A 76 25.63 -0.64 36.35
N PRO A 77 25.36 0.26 37.32
CA PRO A 77 24.16 1.09 37.29
C PRO A 77 24.35 2.36 36.45
N GLN A 78 23.57 2.51 35.38
CA GLN A 78 23.41 3.77 34.66
C GLN A 78 22.13 4.48 35.11
N SER A 79 22.29 5.73 35.51
CA SER A 79 21.26 6.68 35.91
C SER A 79 20.33 7.06 34.75
N THR A 80 19.04 6.75 34.89
CA THR A 80 17.99 7.08 33.93
C THR A 80 17.52 8.53 34.07
N PRO A 81 17.39 9.31 32.98
CA PRO A 81 16.68 10.58 32.96
C PRO A 81 15.18 10.38 33.20
N GLN A 82 14.57 11.24 34.03
CA GLN A 82 13.13 11.25 34.29
C GLN A 82 12.33 11.37 32.98
N ALA A 83 11.59 10.32 32.66
CA ALA A 83 10.59 10.30 31.61
C ALA A 83 9.32 11.03 32.09
N ILE A 84 8.81 11.93 31.23
CA ILE A 84 7.49 12.54 31.37
C ILE A 84 6.45 11.40 31.39
N PRO A 85 5.51 11.38 32.36
CA PRO A 85 4.55 10.30 32.48
C PRO A 85 3.66 10.24 31.23
N SER A 86 3.79 9.14 30.49
CA SER A 86 2.80 8.74 29.51
C SER A 86 1.52 8.39 30.28
N PRO A 87 0.33 8.86 29.86
CA PRO A 87 -0.92 8.56 30.55
C PRO A 87 -1.18 7.06 30.50
N SER A 88 -1.00 6.39 31.65
CA SER A 88 -1.27 4.97 31.85
C SER A 88 -2.77 4.72 31.68
N SER A 89 -3.14 4.12 30.55
CA SER A 89 -4.49 3.68 30.22
C SER A 89 -4.83 2.37 30.95
N THR A 90 -5.33 2.50 32.18
CA THR A 90 -5.86 1.38 32.97
C THR A 90 -7.13 0.83 32.32
N THR A 91 -7.02 -0.33 31.66
CA THR A 91 -8.09 -0.96 30.87
C THR A 91 -8.86 -1.96 31.74
N ALA A 92 -9.97 -1.53 32.33
CA ALA A 92 -11.00 -2.42 32.88
C ALA A 92 -12.04 -2.71 31.78
N GLY A 93 -12.04 -3.92 31.21
CA GLY A 93 -13.15 -4.49 30.44
C GLY A 93 -13.68 -3.67 29.25
N GLY A 94 -12.83 -2.90 28.57
CA GLY A 94 -13.24 -1.98 27.51
C GLY A 94 -13.80 -2.71 26.28
N GLN A 95 -15.11 -2.57 26.07
CA GLN A 95 -15.80 -2.97 24.84
C GLN A 95 -15.04 -2.41 23.63
N ARG A 96 -14.61 -3.28 22.70
CA ARG A 96 -13.91 -2.89 21.47
C ARG A 96 -14.78 -1.89 20.70
N ARG A 97 -14.25 -0.69 20.46
CA ARG A 97 -14.98 0.42 19.82
C ARG A 97 -14.84 0.41 18.29
N LEU A 98 -13.71 -0.05 17.77
CA LEU A 98 -13.36 -0.02 16.36
C LEU A 98 -12.92 -1.41 15.91
N HIS A 99 -13.50 -1.91 14.82
CA HIS A 99 -13.17 -3.23 14.26
C HIS A 99 -12.47 -3.08 12.92
N LEU A 100 -11.35 -3.79 12.74
CA LEU A 100 -10.67 -3.93 11.45
C LEU A 100 -11.38 -5.01 10.61
N TYR A 101 -12.17 -4.59 9.63
CA TYR A 101 -12.89 -5.50 8.75
C TYR A 101 -11.97 -6.24 7.79
N LYS A 102 -11.12 -5.49 7.09
CA LYS A 102 -10.30 -6.00 5.98
C LYS A 102 -9.07 -5.12 5.78
N VAL A 103 -7.97 -5.73 5.35
CA VAL A 103 -6.81 -5.02 4.84
C VAL A 103 -6.54 -5.50 3.42
N ASP A 104 -6.51 -4.57 2.49
CA ASP A 104 -6.10 -4.77 1.10
C ASP A 104 -4.70 -4.15 0.88
N PRO A 105 -4.00 -4.47 -0.22
CA PRO A 105 -2.67 -3.94 -0.50
C PRO A 105 -2.60 -2.40 -0.47
N THR A 106 -3.73 -1.74 -0.71
CA THR A 106 -3.79 -0.27 -0.75
C THR A 106 -4.58 0.36 0.39
N ARG A 107 -5.39 -0.38 1.15
CA ARG A 107 -6.40 0.21 2.04
C ARG A 107 -6.66 -0.65 3.27
N ALA A 108 -6.97 0.00 4.38
CA ALA A 108 -7.57 -0.65 5.54
C ALA A 108 -9.03 -0.23 5.65
N PHE A 109 -9.89 -1.19 5.98
CA PHE A 109 -11.32 -1.00 6.13
C PHE A 109 -11.70 -1.25 7.58
N PHE A 110 -12.40 -0.29 8.16
CA PHE A 110 -12.88 -0.32 9.53
C PHE A 110 -14.40 -0.27 9.53
N TRP A 111 -15.01 -0.84 10.56
CA TRP A 111 -16.39 -0.56 10.90
C TRP A 111 -16.56 -0.33 12.39
N PHE A 112 -17.56 0.48 12.75
CA PHE A 112 -17.87 0.80 14.14
C PHE A 112 -19.32 1.34 14.29
N PRO A 113 -19.95 1.22 15.48
CA PRO A 113 -21.27 1.81 15.74
C PRO A 113 -21.30 3.34 15.58
N ALA A 114 -22.39 3.89 15.05
CA ALA A 114 -22.51 5.33 14.78
C ALA A 114 -22.39 6.20 16.04
N GLU A 115 -22.78 5.70 17.20
CA GLU A 115 -22.73 6.39 18.50
C GLU A 115 -21.31 6.84 18.85
N LEU A 116 -20.30 6.13 18.35
CA LEU A 116 -18.91 6.45 18.57
C LEU A 116 -18.46 7.74 17.89
N LEU A 117 -19.19 8.22 16.87
CA LEU A 117 -18.94 9.53 16.28
C LEU A 117 -19.23 10.68 17.25
N HIS A 118 -20.04 10.48 18.29
CA HIS A 118 -20.18 11.50 19.34
C HIS A 118 -18.89 11.69 20.14
N GLN A 119 -18.00 10.69 20.19
CA GLN A 119 -16.76 10.75 20.96
C GLN A 119 -15.71 11.63 20.24
N PRO A 120 -15.29 12.78 20.82
CA PRO A 120 -14.30 13.67 20.19
C PRO A 120 -12.97 12.97 19.92
N GLY A 121 -12.57 12.02 20.78
CA GLY A 121 -11.36 11.23 20.61
C GLY A 121 -11.32 10.48 19.28
N ILE A 122 -12.42 9.81 18.89
CA ILE A 122 -12.51 9.08 17.62
C ILE A 122 -12.47 10.06 16.44
N ARG A 123 -13.23 11.16 16.53
CA ARG A 123 -13.26 12.18 15.47
C ARG A 123 -11.89 12.85 15.26
N ALA A 124 -11.12 13.05 16.31
CA ALA A 124 -9.77 13.63 16.28
C ALA A 124 -8.64 12.61 16.03
N SER A 125 -8.96 11.34 15.80
CA SER A 125 -7.94 10.25 15.75
C SER A 125 -7.10 10.21 14.47
N PHE A 126 -7.47 10.94 13.41
CA PHE A 126 -6.62 11.04 12.22
C PHE A 126 -5.30 11.76 12.58
N PRO A 127 -4.13 11.19 12.28
CA PRO A 127 -2.88 11.86 12.54
C PRO A 127 -2.76 13.12 11.67
N GLN A 128 -2.23 14.22 12.22
CA GLN A 128 -1.91 15.47 11.52
C GLN A 128 -0.76 15.29 10.52
N ARG A 129 -1.02 14.50 9.47
CA ARG A 129 -0.14 14.16 8.37
C ARG A 129 -0.97 13.91 7.13
N CYS A 130 -0.42 14.18 5.95
CA CYS A 130 -1.09 13.85 4.71
C CYS A 130 -1.39 12.35 4.65
N VAL A 131 -2.67 12.00 4.50
CA VAL A 131 -3.10 10.61 4.46
C VAL A 131 -2.41 9.87 3.30
N LYS A 132 -2.13 10.51 2.17
CA LYS A 132 -1.43 9.87 1.05
C LYS A 132 0.08 9.74 1.26
N THR A 133 0.76 10.84 1.58
CA THR A 133 2.23 10.95 1.51
C THR A 133 2.94 10.87 2.85
N LEU A 134 2.20 10.92 3.97
CA LEU A 134 2.73 11.03 5.34
C LEU A 134 3.49 12.33 5.66
N SER A 135 3.52 13.28 4.72
CA SER A 135 4.12 14.61 4.92
C SER A 135 3.44 15.34 6.08
N LYS A 136 4.20 16.21 6.75
CA LYS A 136 3.68 17.15 7.75
C LYS A 136 3.50 18.56 7.18
N ASP A 137 3.98 18.79 5.97
CA ASP A 137 4.07 20.12 5.39
C ASP A 137 2.83 20.44 4.55
N ASP A 138 2.44 21.72 4.60
CA ASP A 138 1.37 22.32 3.78
C ASP A 138 0.08 21.49 3.81
N LEU A 139 -0.40 21.21 5.03
CA LEU A 139 -1.56 20.36 5.27
C LEU A 139 -2.85 21.15 5.17
N HIS A 140 -3.72 20.72 4.26
CA HIS A 140 -5.10 21.16 4.16
C HIS A 140 -6.00 20.22 4.96
N ILE A 141 -6.97 20.80 5.67
CA ILE A 141 -7.95 20.09 6.47
C ILE A 141 -9.17 19.81 5.59
N TYR A 142 -9.56 18.54 5.54
CA TYR A 142 -10.78 18.08 4.89
C TYR A 142 -11.66 17.40 5.93
N LEU A 143 -12.98 17.38 5.69
CA LEU A 143 -13.92 16.70 6.56
C LEU A 143 -14.38 15.38 5.95
N VAL A 144 -14.49 14.35 6.79
CA VAL A 144 -15.14 13.09 6.40
C VAL A 144 -16.62 13.35 6.11
N HIS A 145 -17.08 12.91 4.95
CA HIS A 145 -18.47 13.02 4.52
C HIS A 145 -19.11 11.63 4.47
N TRP A 146 -20.09 11.37 5.31
CA TRP A 146 -20.77 10.07 5.38
C TRP A 146 -21.87 9.98 4.32
N SER A 147 -21.82 8.95 3.48
CA SER A 147 -22.86 8.66 2.50
C SER A 147 -23.71 7.46 2.93
N ALA A 148 -25.01 7.47 2.62
CA ALA A 148 -25.91 6.34 2.85
C ALA A 148 -25.75 5.22 1.81
N THR A 149 -24.63 5.19 1.07
CA THR A 149 -24.44 4.22 -0.02
C THR A 149 -24.33 2.81 0.58
N PRO A 150 -25.12 1.83 0.10
CA PRO A 150 -25.30 0.54 0.79
C PRO A 150 -24.08 -0.38 0.76
N SER A 151 -22.99 -0.03 0.06
CA SER A 151 -21.79 -0.86 0.01
C SER A 151 -20.50 -0.04 0.06
N PRO A 152 -19.56 -0.37 0.98
CA PRO A 152 -18.23 0.25 1.03
C PRO A 152 -17.36 -0.10 -0.20
N LEU A 153 -17.79 -1.09 -0.99
CA LEU A 153 -17.15 -1.51 -2.24
C LEU A 153 -17.78 -0.89 -3.48
N ALA A 154 -18.95 -0.25 -3.35
CA ALA A 154 -19.56 0.42 -4.49
C ALA A 154 -18.66 1.58 -4.98
N PRO A 155 -18.59 1.83 -6.29
CA PRO A 155 -18.06 3.08 -6.80
C PRO A 155 -18.85 4.21 -6.15
N THR A 156 -18.17 5.11 -5.45
CA THR A 156 -18.81 6.33 -4.92
C THR A 156 -19.34 7.12 -6.10
N GLU A 157 -20.66 7.12 -6.27
CA GLU A 157 -21.34 8.06 -7.17
C GLU A 157 -20.96 9.49 -6.78
N HIS A 158 -20.84 10.33 -7.80
CA HIS A 158 -20.13 11.61 -7.83
C HIS A 158 -20.50 12.61 -6.71
N HIS A 159 -20.04 12.37 -5.48
CA HIS A 159 -19.84 13.45 -4.53
C HIS A 159 -18.76 14.35 -5.13
N GLY A 160 -19.09 15.63 -5.31
CA GLY A 160 -18.16 16.61 -5.87
C GLY A 160 -16.80 16.54 -5.17
N LYS A 161 -15.74 16.94 -5.88
CA LYS A 161 -14.36 16.90 -5.36
C LYS A 161 -14.33 17.53 -3.95
N PRO A 162 -13.84 16.81 -2.92
CA PRO A 162 -13.76 17.35 -1.57
C PRO A 162 -13.00 18.68 -1.58
N LYS A 163 -13.58 19.70 -0.93
CA LYS A 163 -12.94 21.01 -0.78
C LYS A 163 -12.30 21.09 0.61
N PRO A 164 -11.09 21.67 0.73
CA PRO A 164 -10.50 21.89 2.03
C PRO A 164 -11.32 22.94 2.79
N VAL A 165 -11.49 22.75 4.09
CA VAL A 165 -12.20 23.71 4.96
C VAL A 165 -11.26 24.76 5.54
N ALA A 166 -9.97 24.43 5.67
CA ALA A 166 -8.93 25.29 6.23
C ALA A 166 -7.54 24.71 5.94
N THR A 167 -6.48 25.45 6.28
CA THR A 167 -5.11 24.93 6.38
C THR A 167 -4.73 24.70 7.83
N LEU A 168 -3.92 23.69 8.13
CA LEU A 168 -3.52 23.38 9.51
C LEU A 168 -2.70 24.51 10.14
N GLU A 169 -1.99 25.30 9.32
CA GLU A 169 -1.21 26.47 9.74
C GLU A 169 -2.07 27.58 10.38
N GLN A 170 -3.38 27.60 10.09
CA GLN A 170 -4.33 28.52 10.73
C GLN A 170 -4.63 28.16 12.19
N PHE A 171 -4.23 26.96 12.64
CA PHE A 171 -4.45 26.45 13.99
C PHE A 171 -3.14 26.04 14.67
N PRO A 172 -2.18 26.97 14.81
CA PRO A 172 -0.89 26.65 15.42
C PRO A 172 -1.09 26.23 16.88
N ALA A 173 -0.50 25.10 17.26
CA ALA A 173 -0.52 24.56 18.62
C ALA A 173 -1.90 24.18 19.19
N VAL A 174 -2.96 24.10 18.38
CA VAL A 174 -4.28 23.63 18.83
C VAL A 174 -4.27 22.10 18.94
N PRO A 175 -4.57 21.51 20.12
CA PRO A 175 -4.71 20.07 20.28
C PRO A 175 -5.78 19.49 19.32
N PRO A 176 -5.60 18.26 18.80
CA PRO A 176 -6.53 17.68 17.81
C PRO A 176 -8.00 17.62 18.25
N VAL A 177 -8.28 17.47 19.54
CA VAL A 177 -9.64 17.44 20.08
C VAL A 177 -10.25 18.85 20.11
N GLU A 178 -9.49 19.85 20.56
CA GLU A 178 -9.92 21.26 20.58
C GLU A 178 -10.13 21.80 19.16
N LEU A 179 -9.35 21.33 18.19
CA LEU A 179 -9.51 21.68 16.78
C LEU A 179 -10.95 21.43 16.28
N LEU A 180 -11.65 20.43 16.81
CA LEU A 180 -13.01 20.09 16.39
C LEU A 180 -14.04 21.20 16.67
N GLU A 181 -13.77 22.10 17.62
CA GLU A 181 -14.64 23.22 17.97
C GLU A 181 -14.57 24.36 16.93
N PHE A 182 -13.45 24.45 16.21
CA PHE A 182 -13.22 25.47 15.18
C PHE A 182 -13.65 25.03 13.77
N LEU A 183 -13.94 23.74 13.59
CA LEU A 183 -14.29 23.17 12.29
C LEU A 183 -15.80 23.24 12.04
N PRO A 184 -16.24 23.53 10.80
CA PRO A 184 -17.66 23.52 10.48
C PRO A 184 -18.23 22.09 10.56
N LYS A 185 -19.52 21.98 10.84
CA LYS A 185 -20.25 20.71 10.69
C LYS A 185 -20.23 20.26 9.22
N SER A 186 -20.14 18.95 8.99
CA SER A 186 -20.35 18.35 7.67
C SER A 186 -21.86 18.24 7.36
N TYR A 187 -22.19 17.84 6.14
CA TYR A 187 -23.58 17.61 5.73
C TYR A 187 -24.18 16.37 6.42
N GLY A 188 -25.47 16.43 6.74
CA GLY A 188 -26.26 15.33 7.31
C GLY A 188 -26.81 15.64 8.71
N ASP A 189 -27.43 14.64 9.33
CA ASP A 189 -27.89 14.70 10.71
C ASP A 189 -26.79 14.22 11.67
N GLU A 190 -26.92 14.54 12.95
CA GLU A 190 -26.02 13.99 13.97
C GLU A 190 -26.23 12.46 14.11
N PRO A 191 -25.15 11.68 14.32
CA PRO A 191 -23.77 12.13 14.56
C PRO A 191 -22.91 12.33 13.29
N PHE A 192 -23.48 12.13 12.09
CA PHE A 192 -22.75 12.14 10.82
C PHE A 192 -22.33 13.55 10.38
N SER A 193 -22.99 14.59 10.87
CA SER A 193 -22.60 15.99 10.66
C SER A 193 -21.48 16.49 11.57
N LEU A 194 -21.08 15.72 12.59
CA LEU A 194 -20.02 16.13 13.50
C LEU A 194 -18.66 16.14 12.78
N PRO A 195 -17.83 17.18 12.96
CA PRO A 195 -16.58 17.30 12.22
C PRO A 195 -15.62 16.18 12.60
N MET A 196 -15.09 15.50 11.59
CA MET A 196 -14.04 14.49 11.69
C MET A 196 -12.98 14.81 10.63
N PRO A 197 -11.90 15.53 11.00
CA PRO A 197 -10.90 15.99 10.04
C PRO A 197 -9.99 14.87 9.55
N TYR A 198 -9.57 14.96 8.29
CA TYR A 198 -8.39 14.28 7.75
C TYR A 198 -7.56 15.28 6.95
N TYR A 199 -6.30 14.94 6.67
CA TYR A 199 -5.33 15.90 6.14
C TYR A 199 -4.77 15.45 4.79
N ALA A 200 -4.60 16.37 3.85
CA ALA A 200 -3.86 16.14 2.62
C ALA A 200 -2.95 17.33 2.31
N SER A 201 -1.73 17.05 1.82
CA SER A 201 -0.81 18.11 1.40
C SER A 201 -1.25 18.74 0.07
N THR A 202 -0.83 19.97 -0.20
CA THR A 202 -1.02 20.60 -1.51
C THR A 202 -0.58 19.71 -2.67
N GLY A 203 -1.39 19.70 -3.73
CA GLY A 203 -1.16 18.89 -4.93
C GLY A 203 -1.59 17.42 -4.81
N VAL A 204 -1.96 16.95 -3.61
CA VAL A 204 -2.56 15.64 -3.43
C VAL A 204 -4.06 15.72 -3.70
N ASP A 205 -4.58 14.88 -4.59
CA ASP A 205 -6.03 14.77 -4.80
C ASP A 205 -6.69 14.07 -3.60
N PRO A 206 -7.58 14.75 -2.83
CA PRO A 206 -8.25 14.16 -1.66
C PRO A 206 -9.23 13.05 -2.04
N THR A 207 -9.63 12.95 -3.31
CA THR A 207 -10.69 12.05 -3.78
C THR A 207 -10.35 10.59 -3.50
N GLY A 208 -11.20 9.92 -2.71
CA GLY A 208 -11.07 8.49 -2.42
C GLY A 208 -9.88 8.09 -1.53
N ILE A 209 -9.20 9.07 -0.93
CA ILE A 209 -8.14 8.82 0.05
C ILE A 209 -8.72 8.28 1.36
N VAL A 210 -9.82 8.90 1.80
CA VAL A 210 -10.72 8.43 2.85
C VAL A 210 -12.08 8.19 2.20
N ARG A 211 -12.69 7.04 2.47
CA ARG A 211 -14.04 6.71 2.01
C ARG A 211 -14.87 6.27 3.19
N THR A 212 -16.13 6.65 3.19
CA THR A 212 -17.05 6.25 4.25
C THR A 212 -18.40 5.85 3.68
N SER A 213 -19.11 5.01 4.41
CA SER A 213 -20.50 4.68 4.14
C SER A 213 -21.22 4.37 5.43
N ILE A 214 -22.53 4.60 5.47
CA ILE A 214 -23.41 4.24 6.58
C ILE A 214 -24.22 3.03 6.13
N SER A 215 -24.36 2.04 7.00
CA SER A 215 -25.24 0.90 6.80
C SER A 215 -26.12 0.69 8.03
N GLY A 216 -27.34 0.18 7.84
CA GLY A 216 -28.30 -0.05 8.92
C GLY A 216 -29.25 1.14 9.14
N ASN A 217 -30.23 0.95 10.01
CA ASN A 217 -31.29 1.92 10.30
C ASN A 217 -31.37 2.19 11.81
N GLY A 218 -31.64 3.43 12.20
CA GLY A 218 -31.85 3.82 13.60
C GLY A 218 -30.63 3.55 14.50
N ALA A 219 -30.85 2.94 15.66
CA ALA A 219 -29.81 2.68 16.67
C ALA A 219 -28.81 1.56 16.29
N GLU A 220 -29.02 0.87 15.18
CA GLU A 220 -28.09 -0.17 14.68
C GLU A 220 -27.21 0.34 13.53
N GLN A 221 -27.14 1.66 13.35
CA GLN A 221 -26.32 2.25 12.31
C GLN A 221 -24.84 1.96 12.52
N ARG A 222 -24.20 1.46 11.46
CA ARG A 222 -22.77 1.18 11.40
C ARG A 222 -22.09 2.11 10.42
N CYS A 223 -20.99 2.67 10.87
CA CYS A 223 -20.08 3.49 10.09
C CYS A 223 -19.00 2.60 9.49
N TRP A 224 -18.82 2.66 8.17
CA TRP A 224 -17.71 2.07 7.46
C TRP A 224 -16.70 3.16 7.11
N LEU A 225 -15.42 2.89 7.34
CA LEU A 225 -14.33 3.82 7.06
C LEU A 225 -13.19 3.09 6.35
N SER A 226 -12.77 3.60 5.20
CA SER A 226 -11.63 3.10 4.43
C SER A 226 -10.54 4.14 4.35
N ILE A 227 -9.30 3.78 4.71
CA ILE A 227 -8.13 4.66 4.68
C ILE A 227 -7.09 4.11 3.68
N SER A 228 -6.73 4.90 2.67
CA SER A 228 -5.85 4.51 1.54
C SER A 228 -4.34 4.41 1.82
N ASN A 229 -3.93 4.63 3.05
CA ASN A 229 -2.56 4.48 3.49
C ASN A 229 -2.53 3.69 4.80
N LEU A 230 -1.89 2.52 4.75
CA LEU A 230 -1.88 1.58 5.87
C LEU A 230 -1.14 2.14 7.10
N GLU A 231 -0.16 3.01 6.90
CA GLU A 231 0.54 3.65 8.01
C GLU A 231 -0.33 4.70 8.71
N VAL A 232 -1.14 5.45 7.96
CA VAL A 232 -2.14 6.35 8.55
C VAL A 232 -3.24 5.56 9.23
N ALA A 233 -3.74 4.49 8.58
CA ALA A 233 -4.76 3.62 9.14
C ALA A 233 -4.32 2.98 10.46
N ARG A 234 -3.07 2.51 10.53
CA ARG A 234 -2.44 1.97 11.75
C ARG A 234 -2.39 3.00 12.88
N ARG A 235 -2.01 4.24 12.58
CA ARG A 235 -1.98 5.33 13.57
C ARG A 235 -3.37 5.75 14.04
N PHE A 236 -4.32 5.81 13.12
CA PHE A 236 -5.73 6.03 13.43
C PHE A 236 -6.25 4.96 14.39
N TYR A 237 -6.01 3.68 14.07
CA TYR A 237 -6.41 2.58 14.94
C TYR A 237 -5.77 2.67 16.32
N ALA A 238 -4.45 2.92 16.39
CA ALA A 238 -3.75 3.07 17.67
C ALA A 238 -4.27 4.23 18.52
N ALA A 239 -4.68 5.34 17.90
CA ALA A 239 -5.26 6.46 18.62
C ALA A 239 -6.64 6.12 19.24
N VAL A 240 -7.39 5.20 18.63
CA VAL A 240 -8.72 4.80 19.11
C VAL A 240 -8.67 3.62 20.10
N GLN A 241 -7.88 2.58 19.79
CA GLN A 241 -7.90 1.28 20.48
C GLN A 241 -6.58 0.93 21.17
N GLY A 242 -5.51 1.70 20.95
CA GLY A 242 -4.15 1.33 21.38
C GLY A 242 -3.40 0.45 20.37
N ASP A 243 -2.14 0.14 20.69
CA ASP A 243 -1.20 -0.54 19.80
C ASP A 243 -0.86 -1.98 20.22
N HIS A 244 -1.58 -2.52 21.20
CA HIS A 244 -1.37 -3.87 21.72
C HIS A 244 -2.34 -4.93 21.15
N ASP A 245 -3.40 -4.52 20.45
CA ASP A 245 -4.40 -5.45 19.90
C ASP A 245 -3.89 -6.20 18.64
N GLU A 246 -4.41 -7.41 18.42
CA GLU A 246 -4.10 -8.25 17.25
C GLU A 246 -4.41 -7.55 15.92
N GLU A 247 -5.51 -6.79 15.83
CA GLU A 247 -5.88 -6.04 14.62
C GLU A 247 -4.84 -4.96 14.30
N TYR A 248 -4.26 -4.33 15.33
CA TYR A 248 -3.16 -3.39 15.14
C TYR A 248 -1.90 -4.10 14.62
N GLN A 249 -1.56 -5.27 15.14
CA GLN A 249 -0.42 -6.05 14.64
C GLN A 249 -0.62 -6.46 13.18
N LYS A 250 -1.86 -6.82 12.80
CA LYS A 250 -2.22 -7.08 11.38
C LYS A 250 -1.98 -5.85 10.50
N LEU A 251 -2.44 -4.67 10.93
CA LEU A 251 -2.18 -3.41 10.21
C LEU A 251 -0.68 -3.11 10.09
N ARG A 252 0.08 -3.33 11.16
CA ARG A 252 1.53 -3.14 11.17
C ARG A 252 2.22 -4.06 10.16
N PHE A 253 1.88 -5.34 10.18
CA PHE A 253 2.42 -6.33 9.24
C PHE A 253 2.18 -5.92 7.78
N HIS A 254 0.93 -5.62 7.40
CA HIS A 254 0.62 -5.20 6.03
C HIS A 254 1.25 -3.83 5.68
N SER A 255 1.33 -2.89 6.62
CA SER A 255 2.04 -1.62 6.42
C SER A 255 3.53 -1.86 6.12
N ASP A 256 4.18 -2.78 6.85
CA ASP A 256 5.58 -3.14 6.66
C ASP A 256 5.81 -3.90 5.34
N LEU A 257 4.90 -4.79 4.95
CA LEU A 257 4.92 -5.44 3.64
C LEU A 257 4.82 -4.41 2.51
N ARG A 258 3.84 -3.51 2.57
CA ARG A 258 3.70 -2.40 1.61
C ARG A 258 4.90 -1.45 1.63
N ARG A 259 5.59 -1.34 2.76
CA ARG A 259 6.81 -0.53 2.84
C ARG A 259 7.94 -1.12 2.01
N LYS A 260 8.00 -2.45 1.96
CA LYS A 260 8.97 -3.23 1.18
C LYS A 260 8.52 -3.38 -0.29
N ASP A 261 7.22 -3.43 -0.56
CA ASP A 261 6.67 -3.49 -1.91
C ASP A 261 6.78 -2.15 -2.62
N ARG A 262 7.87 -1.99 -3.39
CA ARG A 262 8.13 -0.78 -4.17
C ARG A 262 7.24 -0.69 -5.41
N TRP A 263 6.77 -1.82 -5.93
CA TRP A 263 5.91 -1.87 -7.10
C TRP A 263 4.51 -1.38 -6.74
N GLY A 264 3.91 -1.93 -5.68
CA GLY A 264 2.57 -1.55 -5.18
C GLY A 264 2.44 -0.08 -4.76
N ARG A 265 3.55 0.63 -4.61
CA ARG A 265 3.59 2.08 -4.31
C ARG A 265 3.43 2.97 -5.54
N LEU A 266 3.67 2.44 -6.74
CA LEU A 266 3.39 3.16 -7.97
C LEU A 266 1.88 3.42 -8.08
N SER A 267 1.48 4.48 -8.79
CA SER A 267 0.06 4.68 -9.07
C SER A 267 -0.45 3.55 -9.98
N GLY A 268 -1.72 3.15 -9.83
CA GLY A 268 -2.28 2.07 -10.65
C GLY A 268 -2.16 2.35 -12.15
N HIS A 269 -2.38 3.60 -12.58
CA HIS A 269 -2.14 4.01 -13.97
C HIS A 269 -0.69 3.78 -14.41
N LEU A 270 0.28 4.21 -13.59
CA LEU A 270 1.70 3.99 -13.89
C LEU A 270 2.06 2.50 -13.92
N GLN A 271 1.55 1.69 -12.99
CA GLN A 271 1.75 0.24 -13.02
C GLN A 271 1.24 -0.37 -14.33
N THR A 272 0.01 -0.02 -14.73
CA THR A 272 -0.56 -0.49 -16.00
C THR A 272 0.30 -0.07 -17.18
N SER A 273 0.71 1.19 -17.26
CA SER A 273 1.57 1.68 -18.35
C SER A 273 2.92 0.96 -18.39
N LEU A 274 3.56 0.73 -17.24
CA LEU A 274 4.82 -0.01 -17.18
C LEU A 274 4.64 -1.49 -17.59
N LEU A 275 3.51 -2.13 -17.24
CA LEU A 275 3.24 -3.52 -17.60
C LEU A 275 3.11 -3.76 -19.12
N GLU A 276 2.88 -2.72 -19.92
CA GLU A 276 2.85 -2.82 -21.38
C GLU A 276 4.20 -3.25 -21.95
N TRP A 277 5.31 -2.87 -21.31
CA TRP A 277 6.67 -3.14 -21.79
C TRP A 277 7.59 -3.78 -20.74
N TYR A 278 7.14 -3.92 -19.49
CA TYR A 278 7.86 -4.62 -18.44
C TYR A 278 7.02 -5.75 -17.87
N ARG A 279 7.53 -6.97 -18.00
CA ARG A 279 6.94 -8.17 -17.39
C ARG A 279 7.92 -8.72 -16.36
N PRO A 280 7.59 -8.69 -15.06
CA PRO A 280 8.45 -9.27 -14.04
C PRO A 280 8.66 -10.76 -14.31
N LEU A 281 9.90 -11.23 -14.17
CA LEU A 281 10.23 -12.66 -14.14
C LEU A 281 9.79 -13.27 -12.81
N SER A 282 9.76 -14.61 -12.74
CA SER A 282 9.58 -15.31 -11.46
C SER A 282 10.66 -14.86 -10.47
N ASP A 283 10.24 -14.48 -9.27
CA ASP A 283 11.09 -14.00 -8.18
C ASP A 283 11.89 -12.72 -8.47
N GLU A 284 11.55 -11.99 -9.55
CA GLU A 284 12.14 -10.68 -9.83
C GLU A 284 11.47 -9.60 -8.97
N ARG A 285 12.25 -8.91 -8.16
CA ARG A 285 11.76 -7.81 -7.32
C ARG A 285 12.00 -6.47 -8.00
N PHE A 286 10.92 -5.73 -8.17
CA PHE A 286 10.98 -4.35 -8.64
C PHE A 286 11.67 -3.45 -7.60
N ILE A 287 12.67 -2.68 -8.04
CA ILE A 287 13.43 -1.78 -7.18
C ILE A 287 13.04 -0.33 -7.43
N LYS A 288 13.03 0.09 -8.70
CA LYS A 288 12.76 1.47 -9.06
C LYS A 288 12.38 1.62 -10.52
N TYR A 289 11.54 2.60 -10.80
CA TYR A 289 11.33 3.15 -12.13
C TYR A 289 11.88 4.58 -12.17
N LEU A 290 12.62 4.90 -13.22
CA LEU A 290 13.22 6.18 -13.52
C LEU A 290 12.66 6.66 -14.87
N PRO A 291 11.76 7.65 -14.90
CA PRO A 291 11.18 8.15 -16.14
C PRO A 291 12.23 8.85 -16.99
N ASP A 292 12.09 8.77 -18.31
CA ASP A 292 12.86 9.61 -19.23
C ASP A 292 12.36 11.07 -19.13
N GLU A 293 13.27 12.02 -18.93
CA GLU A 293 12.94 13.46 -18.83
C GLU A 293 12.43 14.05 -20.15
N GLU A 294 12.69 13.41 -21.30
CA GLU A 294 12.14 13.85 -22.58
C GLU A 294 10.67 13.48 -22.73
N THR A 295 10.16 12.60 -21.86
CA THR A 295 8.77 12.14 -21.93
C THR A 295 7.85 13.08 -21.14
N PRO A 296 6.78 13.61 -21.76
CA PRO A 296 5.88 14.51 -21.08
C PRO A 296 5.22 13.82 -19.89
N ARG A 297 4.97 14.57 -18.81
CA ARG A 297 4.38 14.01 -17.57
C ARG A 297 3.04 13.29 -17.79
N THR A 298 2.28 13.69 -18.80
CA THR A 298 1.02 13.05 -19.20
C THR A 298 1.20 11.65 -19.79
N ALA A 299 2.40 11.34 -20.29
CA ALA A 299 2.80 10.04 -20.83
C ALA A 299 3.74 9.29 -19.87
N ASN A 300 3.69 9.60 -18.57
CA ASN A 300 4.56 8.95 -17.58
C ASN A 300 4.31 7.43 -17.56
N GLY A 301 5.39 6.67 -17.65
CA GLY A 301 5.34 5.21 -17.77
C GLY A 301 5.47 4.71 -19.19
N SER A 302 5.47 5.58 -20.20
CA SER A 302 5.66 5.16 -21.60
C SER A 302 7.13 4.94 -21.97
N SER A 303 8.08 5.47 -21.18
CA SER A 303 9.52 5.36 -21.45
C SER A 303 10.35 5.51 -20.17
N GLY A 304 11.59 5.03 -20.20
CA GLY A 304 12.56 5.19 -19.13
C GLY A 304 13.26 3.88 -18.78
N ILE A 305 13.68 3.79 -17.52
CA ILE A 305 14.43 2.65 -17.00
C ILE A 305 13.71 2.05 -15.80
N ILE A 306 13.50 0.73 -15.83
CA ILE A 306 13.15 -0.07 -14.66
C ILE A 306 14.39 -0.80 -14.16
N ILE A 307 14.61 -0.71 -12.86
CA ILE A 307 15.65 -1.44 -12.15
C ILE A 307 14.96 -2.52 -11.33
N THR A 308 15.42 -3.75 -11.46
CA THR A 308 15.04 -4.88 -10.63
C THR A 308 16.29 -5.46 -9.98
N ASP A 309 16.11 -6.46 -9.11
CA ASP A 309 17.25 -7.19 -8.54
C ASP A 309 17.91 -8.18 -9.51
N ARG A 310 17.37 -8.33 -10.73
CA ARG A 310 17.90 -9.25 -11.76
C ARG A 310 18.42 -8.54 -13.00
N ARG A 311 17.81 -7.42 -13.40
CA ARG A 311 18.11 -6.74 -14.66
C ARG A 311 17.73 -5.26 -14.63
N LEU A 312 18.30 -4.53 -15.59
CA LEU A 312 17.85 -3.21 -15.98
C LEU A 312 17.03 -3.35 -17.25
N VAL A 313 15.78 -2.86 -17.25
CA VAL A 313 14.91 -2.85 -18.43
C VAL A 313 14.76 -1.42 -18.93
N PHE A 314 15.11 -1.19 -20.19
CA PHE A 314 15.02 0.09 -20.87
C PHE A 314 13.92 0.06 -21.94
N HIS A 315 13.15 1.15 -22.02
CA HIS A 315 12.16 1.35 -23.06
C HIS A 315 12.11 2.82 -23.53
N LYS A 316 12.25 3.06 -24.85
CA LYS A 316 12.09 4.39 -25.48
C LYS A 316 11.91 4.25 -26.99
N ASP A 317 11.00 5.01 -27.61
CA ASP A 317 10.84 5.10 -29.08
C ASP A 317 10.83 3.74 -29.80
N ARG A 318 10.11 2.75 -29.24
CA ARG A 318 10.02 1.34 -29.68
C ARG A 318 11.27 0.48 -29.45
N ILE A 319 12.35 1.06 -28.94
CA ILE A 319 13.52 0.31 -28.48
C ILE A 319 13.21 -0.27 -27.11
N TRP A 320 13.28 -1.58 -27.01
CA TRP A 320 13.19 -2.32 -25.76
C TRP A 320 14.45 -3.15 -25.55
N ARG A 321 15.05 -3.04 -24.36
CA ARG A 321 16.26 -3.78 -23.98
C ARG A 321 16.16 -4.24 -22.53
N ALA A 322 16.57 -5.47 -22.27
CA ALA A 322 16.76 -6.00 -20.93
C ALA A 322 18.25 -6.32 -20.76
N TYR A 323 18.86 -5.81 -19.71
CA TYR A 323 20.28 -5.97 -19.38
C TYR A 323 20.39 -6.77 -18.07
N PRO A 324 20.72 -8.06 -18.11
CA PRO A 324 20.96 -8.86 -16.90
C PRO A 324 22.05 -8.21 -16.03
N LEU A 325 21.84 -8.09 -14.71
CA LEU A 325 22.82 -7.49 -13.79
C LEU A 325 23.99 -8.44 -13.47
N GLU A 326 23.84 -9.72 -13.79
CA GLU A 326 24.89 -10.75 -13.67
C GLU A 326 25.97 -10.59 -14.77
N GLU A 327 25.62 -9.93 -15.88
CA GLU A 327 26.54 -9.62 -16.97
C GLU A 327 27.24 -8.27 -16.77
N PRO A 328 28.47 -8.10 -17.28
CA PRO A 328 29.13 -6.79 -17.28
C PRO A 328 28.30 -5.74 -18.03
N LEU A 329 27.92 -4.70 -17.31
CA LEU A 329 27.18 -3.56 -17.84
C LEU A 329 28.10 -2.33 -17.85
N THR A 330 28.05 -1.53 -18.90
CA THR A 330 28.67 -0.20 -18.87
C THR A 330 27.59 0.85 -18.87
N VAL A 331 27.70 1.79 -17.93
CA VAL A 331 26.80 2.93 -17.82
C VAL A 331 27.65 4.19 -17.92
N ARG A 332 27.42 4.99 -18.95
CA ARG A 332 28.08 6.28 -19.16
C ARG A 332 27.09 7.41 -18.91
N MET A 333 27.59 8.46 -18.27
CA MET A 333 26.86 9.70 -18.11
C MET A 333 27.53 10.80 -18.93
N GLN A 334 26.73 11.63 -19.57
CA GLN A 334 27.17 12.91 -20.10
C GLN A 334 26.27 14.01 -19.54
N GLU A 335 26.81 14.85 -18.66
CA GLU A 335 26.09 15.99 -18.09
C GLU A 335 25.73 16.99 -19.19
N GLN A 336 24.54 17.58 -19.07
CA GLN A 336 24.06 18.67 -19.93
C GLN A 336 24.11 19.99 -19.16
N VAL A 337 24.25 21.09 -19.89
CA VAL A 337 24.28 22.46 -19.32
C VAL A 337 22.99 22.80 -18.57
N ASP A 338 21.87 22.16 -18.92
CA ASP A 338 20.56 22.38 -18.31
C ASP A 338 20.27 21.53 -17.06
N GLY A 339 21.27 20.82 -16.54
CA GLY A 339 21.13 19.98 -15.34
C GLY A 339 20.46 18.62 -15.61
N GLY A 340 20.18 18.28 -16.86
CA GLY A 340 19.92 16.89 -17.25
C GLY A 340 21.21 16.09 -17.45
N ALA A 341 21.09 14.77 -17.53
CA ALA A 341 22.18 13.90 -17.91
C ALA A 341 21.71 12.91 -18.98
N TRP A 342 22.48 12.78 -20.06
CA TRP A 342 22.33 11.68 -20.99
C TRP A 342 22.98 10.45 -20.37
N VAL A 343 22.18 9.40 -20.23
CA VAL A 343 22.63 8.12 -19.69
C VAL A 343 22.62 7.10 -20.79
N GLU A 344 23.80 6.61 -21.11
CA GLU A 344 24.02 5.54 -22.08
C GLU A 344 24.28 4.23 -21.32
N VAL A 345 23.43 3.24 -21.56
CA VAL A 345 23.55 1.89 -21.02
C VAL A 345 23.92 0.95 -22.16
N PHE A 346 25.00 0.19 -22.02
CA PHE A 346 25.34 -0.80 -23.03
C PHE A 346 25.99 -2.05 -22.45
N SER A 347 25.72 -3.17 -23.09
CA SER A 347 26.41 -4.44 -22.90
C SER A 347 26.79 -5.00 -24.27
N VAL A 348 27.78 -5.89 -24.30
CA VAL A 348 28.23 -6.54 -25.55
C VAL A 348 27.08 -7.31 -26.22
N ALA A 349 26.24 -7.99 -25.42
CA ALA A 349 25.18 -8.84 -25.93
C ALA A 349 23.90 -8.09 -26.32
N HIS A 350 23.56 -6.99 -25.62
CA HIS A 350 22.26 -6.34 -25.77
C HIS A 350 22.33 -4.98 -26.52
N GLY A 351 23.54 -4.55 -26.87
CA GLY A 351 23.77 -3.29 -27.55
C GLY A 351 23.51 -2.07 -26.66
N ARG A 352 23.36 -0.92 -27.29
CA ARG A 352 23.34 0.39 -26.66
C ARG A 352 21.93 0.96 -26.54
N ALA A 353 21.62 1.55 -25.39
CA ALA A 353 20.41 2.30 -25.09
C ALA A 353 20.79 3.67 -24.53
N VAL A 354 20.02 4.70 -24.88
CA VAL A 354 20.27 6.08 -24.44
C VAL A 354 18.96 6.68 -23.94
N THR A 355 19.00 7.26 -22.74
CA THR A 355 17.86 7.94 -22.11
C THR A 355 18.33 9.27 -21.53
N ARG A 356 17.41 10.21 -21.32
CA ARG A 356 17.71 11.41 -20.53
C ARG A 356 17.16 11.25 -19.11
N LEU A 357 17.97 11.49 -18.10
CA LEU A 357 17.56 11.47 -16.69
C LEU A 357 17.88 12.81 -16.03
N SER A 358 17.08 13.23 -15.04
CA SER A 358 17.48 14.31 -14.14
C SER A 358 18.65 13.89 -13.25
N SER A 359 19.41 14.85 -12.71
CA SER A 359 20.51 14.58 -11.78
C SER A 359 20.09 13.70 -10.60
N LYS A 360 18.86 13.87 -10.09
CA LYS A 360 18.30 13.03 -9.02
C LYS A 360 18.05 11.60 -9.50
N SER A 361 17.49 11.41 -10.69
CA SER A 361 17.25 10.08 -11.25
C SER A 361 18.56 9.36 -11.58
N TRP A 362 19.57 10.08 -12.07
CA TRP A 362 20.92 9.55 -12.25
C TRP A 362 21.56 9.10 -10.92
N ALA A 363 21.53 9.95 -9.89
CA ALA A 363 22.08 9.61 -8.57
C ALA A 363 21.41 8.34 -8.01
N ASN A 364 20.09 8.20 -8.20
CA ASN A 364 19.37 6.99 -7.84
C ASN A 364 19.83 5.77 -8.66
N LEU A 365 19.98 5.89 -9.98
CA LEU A 365 20.47 4.80 -10.84
C LEU A 365 21.82 4.29 -10.35
N LYS A 366 22.78 5.20 -10.13
CA LYS A 366 24.12 4.86 -9.63
C LYS A 366 24.05 4.18 -8.26
N HIS A 367 23.28 4.73 -7.34
CA HIS A 367 23.11 4.16 -5.99
C HIS A 367 22.58 2.72 -6.04
N TYR A 368 21.51 2.46 -6.82
CA TYR A 368 20.92 1.13 -6.88
C TYR A 368 21.81 0.11 -7.59
N LEU A 369 22.43 0.48 -8.71
CA LEU A 369 23.31 -0.44 -9.42
C LEU A 369 24.57 -0.77 -8.61
N THR A 370 25.10 0.17 -7.83
CA THR A 370 26.21 -0.10 -6.90
C THR A 370 25.78 -1.02 -5.76
N GLY A 371 24.60 -0.79 -5.18
CA GLY A 371 24.07 -1.58 -4.06
C GLY A 371 23.62 -2.99 -4.42
N LEU A 372 23.40 -3.27 -5.71
CA LEU A 372 23.04 -4.60 -6.21
C LEU A 372 24.26 -5.46 -6.56
N GLU A 373 25.47 -4.98 -6.28
CA GLU A 373 26.72 -5.61 -6.70
C GLU A 373 26.74 -5.91 -8.21
N ALA A 374 25.98 -5.12 -8.98
CA ALA A 374 25.96 -5.27 -10.42
C ALA A 374 27.40 -5.09 -10.91
N ARG A 375 27.81 -5.88 -11.90
CA ARG A 375 29.11 -5.73 -12.57
C ARG A 375 29.13 -4.51 -13.49
N ALA A 376 28.61 -3.40 -13.00
CA ALA A 376 28.42 -2.14 -13.69
C ALA A 376 29.71 -1.30 -13.55
N LYS A 377 30.28 -0.93 -14.69
CA LYS A 377 31.36 0.08 -14.75
C LYS A 377 30.74 1.43 -15.06
N PHE A 378 30.97 2.41 -14.18
CA PHE A 378 30.51 3.78 -14.35
C PHE A 378 31.62 4.64 -14.94
N PHE A 379 31.29 5.41 -15.98
CA PHE A 379 32.14 6.47 -16.51
C PHE A 379 31.35 7.78 -16.42
N GLY A 380 31.96 8.78 -15.81
CA GLY A 380 31.39 10.11 -15.62
C GLY A 380 32.05 11.13 -16.52
#